data_AF-A0A3D5U9I4-F1
#
_entry.id   AF-A0A3D5U9I4-F1
#
_cell.length_a   1.000
_cell.length_b   1.000
_cell.length_c   1.000
_cell.angle_alpha   90.00
_cell.angle_beta   90.00
_cell.angle_gamma   90.00
#
_symmetry.space_group_name_H-M   'P 1'
#
loop_
_entity.id
_entity.type
_entity.pdbx_description
1 polymer ?
#
loop_
_entity_poly.entity_id
_entity_poly.type
_entity_poly.pdbx_seq_one_letter_code
_entity_poly.pdbx_strand_id
1 'polypeptide(L)'
;MIKGEVFRQYDIRGVVGEQLNQESYYLIGKGFGTMLTGKGLKSIVIGGDARHSTRGFMDAFIKGARETGCTITDIGLVATPILYFAIWKLKQDGGAMITASHNPSQYNGCKLNLGLG
;
A
#
# COMPACT_ATOMS: atom_id res chain seq x y z
N MET A 1 14.68 -10.00 -0.78
CA MET A 1 15.16 -8.59 -0.75
C MET A 1 14.48 -7.81 -1.87
N ILE A 2 13.93 -6.62 -1.59
CA ILE A 2 13.27 -5.80 -2.62
C ILE A 2 14.34 -5.08 -3.44
N LYS A 3 14.27 -5.16 -4.78
CA LYS A 3 15.18 -4.41 -5.65
C LYS A 3 14.80 -2.93 -5.67
N GLY A 4 15.77 -2.03 -5.52
CA GLY A 4 15.53 -0.58 -5.40
C GLY A 4 14.80 0.07 -6.59
N GLU A 5 14.95 -0.52 -7.78
CA GLU A 5 14.34 -0.09 -9.04
C GLU A 5 12.80 -0.04 -9.06
N VAL A 6 12.13 -0.73 -8.13
CA VAL A 6 10.66 -0.64 -8.01
C VAL A 6 10.20 0.64 -7.32
N PHE A 7 11.07 1.32 -6.56
CA PHE A 7 10.78 2.59 -5.92
C PHE A 7 11.04 3.72 -6.91
N ARG A 8 9.96 4.26 -7.49
CA ARG A 8 10.01 5.34 -8.48
C ARG A 8 9.75 6.68 -7.82
N GLN A 9 9.80 7.75 -8.61
CA GLN A 9 9.66 9.12 -8.11
C GLN A 9 8.33 9.39 -7.39
N TYR A 10 7.24 8.75 -7.79
CA TYR A 10 5.90 9.04 -7.27
C TYR A 10 5.18 7.84 -6.63
N ASP A 11 5.67 6.62 -6.86
CA ASP A 11 5.06 5.40 -6.35
C ASP A 11 6.02 4.20 -6.40
N ILE A 12 5.55 3.06 -5.90
CA ILE A 12 6.20 1.76 -6.07
C ILE A 12 5.53 1.07 -7.27
N ARG A 13 6.31 0.51 -8.20
CA ARG A 13 5.81 -0.13 -9.44
C ARG A 13 6.76 -1.20 -9.96
N GLY A 14 6.23 -2.37 -10.32
CA GLY A 14 7.00 -3.45 -10.93
C GLY A 14 6.13 -4.57 -11.51
N VAL A 15 6.76 -5.47 -12.26
CA VAL A 15 6.13 -6.68 -12.81
C VAL A 15 5.91 -7.71 -11.69
N VAL A 16 4.71 -8.27 -11.65
CA VAL A 16 4.31 -9.28 -10.66
C VAL A 16 5.04 -10.60 -10.93
N GLY A 17 5.56 -11.22 -9.86
CA GLY A 17 6.32 -12.47 -9.93
C GLY A 17 7.81 -12.28 -10.23
N GLU A 18 8.18 -11.20 -10.92
CA GLU A 18 9.58 -10.88 -11.25
C GLU A 18 10.20 -9.85 -10.29
N GLN A 19 9.49 -8.73 -10.09
CA GLN A 19 9.98 -7.59 -9.31
C GLN A 19 9.18 -7.39 -8.03
N LEU A 20 7.88 -7.69 -8.06
CA LEU A 20 6.97 -7.58 -6.93
C LEU A 20 6.27 -8.91 -6.66
N ASN A 21 6.22 -9.29 -5.39
CA ASN A 21 5.55 -10.49 -4.90
C ASN A 21 4.97 -10.25 -3.48
N GLN A 22 4.31 -11.24 -2.88
CA GLN A 22 3.70 -11.08 -1.56
C GLN A 22 4.73 -10.75 -0.47
N GLU A 23 5.93 -11.33 -0.50
CA GLU A 23 7.00 -11.01 0.45
C GLU A 23 7.41 -9.54 0.36
N SER A 24 7.54 -9.01 -0.86
CA SER A 24 7.84 -7.59 -1.07
C SER A 24 6.75 -6.69 -0.48
N TYR A 25 5.47 -7.04 -0.62
CA TYR A 25 4.36 -6.26 -0.05
C TYR A 25 4.29 -6.35 1.46
N TYR A 26 4.60 -7.51 2.04
CA TYR A 26 4.77 -7.65 3.48
C TYR A 26 5.88 -6.71 4.00
N LEU A 27 7.03 -6.70 3.35
CA LEU A 27 8.14 -5.81 3.72
C LEU A 27 7.81 -4.33 3.50
N ILE A 28 7.10 -3.97 2.41
CA ILE A 28 6.63 -2.60 2.17
C ILE A 28 5.65 -2.17 3.27
N GLY A 29 4.67 -3.02 3.63
CA GLY A 29 3.73 -2.74 4.70
C GLY A 29 4.43 -2.54 6.05
N LYS A 30 5.40 -3.40 6.38
CA LYS A 30 6.21 -3.29 7.59
C LYS A 30 7.08 -2.03 7.59
N GLY A 31 7.72 -1.69 6.48
CA GLY A 31 8.51 -0.47 6.34
C GLY A 31 7.67 0.79 6.49
N PHE A 32 6.52 0.85 5.81
CA PHE A 32 5.59 1.98 5.89
C PHE A 32 5.00 2.14 7.29
N GLY A 33 4.56 1.03 7.91
CA GLY A 33 4.06 1.03 9.28
C GLY A 33 5.12 1.52 10.28
N THR A 34 6.37 1.06 10.14
CA THR A 34 7.49 1.47 11.01
C THR A 34 7.76 2.97 10.90
N MET A 35 7.73 3.50 9.68
CA MET A 35 7.90 4.94 9.43
C MET A 35 6.78 5.76 10.07
N LEU A 36 5.52 5.31 9.98
CA LEU A 36 4.39 5.98 10.62
C LEU A 36 4.49 5.93 12.14
N THR A 37 4.76 4.77 12.73
CA THR A 37 4.88 4.64 14.19
C THR A 37 6.03 5.46 14.75
N GLY A 38 7.14 5.60 14.02
CA GLY A 38 8.24 6.50 14.39
C GLY A 38 7.84 7.99 14.43
N LYS A 39 6.72 8.37 13.81
CA LYS A 39 6.13 9.71 13.84
C LYS A 39 4.95 9.82 14.83
N GLY A 40 4.68 8.78 15.62
CA GLY A 40 3.51 8.73 16.51
C GLY A 40 2.17 8.46 15.80
N LEU A 41 2.21 8.10 14.51
CA LEU A 41 1.05 7.80 13.67
C LEU A 41 0.80 6.29 13.65
N LYS A 42 -0.47 5.85 13.63
CA LYS A 42 -0.80 4.42 13.85
C LYS A 42 -2.02 3.90 13.10
N SER A 43 -2.65 4.68 12.23
CA SER A 43 -3.83 4.25 11.47
C SER A 43 -3.59 4.35 9.96
N ILE A 44 -3.85 3.27 9.24
CA ILE A 44 -3.68 3.19 7.79
C ILE A 44 -4.99 2.70 7.17
N VAL A 45 -5.50 3.42 6.17
CA VAL A 45 -6.50 2.88 5.26
C VAL A 45 -5.84 2.26 4.04
N ILE A 46 -6.33 1.10 3.61
CA ILE A 46 -5.82 0.40 2.42
C ILE A 46 -6.96 0.07 1.46
N GLY A 47 -6.73 0.32 0.18
CA GLY A 47 -7.62 -0.08 -0.90
C GLY A 47 -6.80 -0.51 -2.12
N GLY A 48 -7.47 -1.09 -3.12
CA GLY A 48 -6.78 -1.55 -4.32
C GLY A 48 -7.64 -1.57 -5.58
N ASP A 49 -7.01 -1.64 -6.75
CA ASP A 49 -7.71 -1.82 -8.03
C ASP A 49 -8.01 -3.30 -8.34
N ALA A 50 -8.77 -3.56 -9.40
CA ALA A 50 -9.25 -4.91 -9.75
C ALA A 50 -8.21 -5.82 -10.45
N ARG A 51 -6.90 -5.70 -10.16
CA ARG A 51 -5.88 -6.64 -10.68
C ARG A 51 -5.91 -7.96 -9.91
N HIS A 52 -5.65 -9.07 -10.58
CA HIS A 52 -5.62 -10.41 -9.96
C HIS A 52 -4.68 -10.51 -8.76
N SER A 53 -3.56 -9.80 -8.79
CA SER A 53 -2.57 -9.78 -7.71
C SER A 53 -2.94 -8.87 -6.53
N THR A 54 -3.90 -7.96 -6.70
CA THR A 54 -4.15 -6.88 -5.74
C THR A 54 -4.59 -7.41 -4.38
N ARG A 55 -5.52 -8.38 -4.32
CA ARG A 55 -5.99 -8.89 -3.01
C ARG A 55 -4.85 -9.54 -2.21
N GLY A 56 -4.06 -10.41 -2.84
CA GLY A 56 -2.93 -11.05 -2.16
C GLY A 56 -1.86 -10.05 -1.71
N PHE A 57 -1.66 -8.97 -2.47
CA PHE A 57 -0.74 -7.90 -2.10
C PHE A 57 -1.27 -7.03 -0.95
N MET A 58 -2.58 -6.74 -0.93
CA MET A 58 -3.22 -6.10 0.21
C MET A 58 -3.05 -6.94 1.47
N ASP A 59 -3.38 -8.23 1.43
CA ASP A 59 -3.29 -9.11 2.61
C ASP A 59 -1.85 -9.17 3.17
N ALA A 60 -0.85 -9.26 2.28
CA ALA A 60 0.55 -9.25 2.67
C ALA A 60 0.98 -7.91 3.30
N PHE A 61 0.59 -6.77 2.70
CA PHE A 61 0.84 -5.44 3.24
C PHE A 61 0.22 -5.28 4.62
N ILE A 62 -1.06 -5.67 4.77
CA ILE A 62 -1.81 -5.58 6.02
C ILE A 62 -1.10 -6.35 7.12
N LYS A 63 -0.62 -7.57 6.82
CA LYS A 63 0.16 -8.37 7.78
C LYS A 63 1.40 -7.61 8.24
N GLY A 64 2.21 -7.12 7.31
CA GLY A 64 3.46 -6.41 7.63
C GLY A 64 3.23 -5.13 8.44
N ALA A 65 2.21 -4.35 8.08
CA ALA A 65 1.88 -3.11 8.77
C ALA A 65 1.31 -3.35 10.18
N ARG A 66 0.50 -4.40 10.38
CA ARG A 66 -0.03 -4.73 11.73
C ARG A 66 1.07 -5.12 12.72
N GLU A 67 2.12 -5.79 12.27
CA GLU A 67 3.26 -6.16 13.12
C GLU A 67 4.05 -4.96 13.65
N THR A 68 3.85 -3.75 13.10
CA THR A 68 4.49 -2.53 13.62
C THR A 68 3.65 -1.84 14.68
N GLY A 69 2.43 -2.34 14.95
CA GLY A 69 1.45 -1.69 15.83
C GLY A 69 0.47 -0.76 15.10
N CYS A 70 0.50 -0.69 13.76
CA CYS A 70 -0.51 0.05 13.01
C CYS A 70 -1.86 -0.70 12.98
N THR A 71 -2.94 0.06 13.14
CA THR A 71 -4.31 -0.35 12.87
C THR A 71 -4.63 -0.15 11.40
N ILE A 72 -5.39 -1.09 10.82
CA ILE A 72 -5.71 -1.12 9.39
C ILE A 72 -7.22 -1.02 9.17
N THR A 73 -7.62 -0.11 8.31
CA THR A 73 -8.95 -0.06 7.71
C THR A 73 -8.87 -0.54 6.25
N ASP A 74 -9.35 -1.75 5.96
CA ASP A 74 -9.43 -2.29 4.59
C ASP A 74 -10.76 -1.84 3.95
N ILE A 75 -10.69 -1.02 2.90
CA ILE A 75 -11.86 -0.54 2.14
C ILE A 75 -12.10 -1.34 0.86
N GLY A 76 -11.35 -2.43 0.65
CA GLY A 76 -11.52 -3.36 -0.45
C GLY A 76 -11.06 -2.80 -1.81
N LEU A 77 -11.74 -3.27 -2.86
CA LEU A 77 -11.44 -2.86 -4.23
C LEU A 77 -12.18 -1.57 -4.57
N VAL A 78 -11.43 -0.50 -4.83
CA VAL A 78 -11.95 0.85 -5.03
C VAL A 78 -11.14 1.62 -6.06
N ALA A 79 -11.68 2.72 -6.58
CA ALA A 79 -10.89 3.67 -7.36
C ALA A 79 -9.92 4.45 -6.45
N THR A 80 -8.76 4.86 -6.96
CA THR A 80 -7.77 5.63 -6.18
C THR A 80 -8.36 6.87 -5.46
N PRO A 81 -9.27 7.68 -6.06
CA PRO A 81 -9.87 8.82 -5.35
C PRO A 81 -10.67 8.43 -4.10
N ILE A 82 -11.23 7.23 -4.05
CA ILE A 82 -11.97 6.72 -2.88
C ILE A 82 -11.01 6.49 -1.71
N LEU A 83 -9.77 6.04 -1.96
CA LEU A 83 -8.76 5.95 -0.90
C LEU A 83 -8.49 7.32 -0.29
N TYR A 84 -8.23 8.34 -1.11
CA TYR A 84 -7.95 9.68 -0.62
C TYR A 84 -9.14 10.28 0.13
N PHE A 85 -10.36 10.08 -0.37
CA PHE A 85 -11.57 10.44 0.34
C PHE A 85 -11.68 9.71 1.68
N ALA A 86 -11.37 8.41 1.74
CA ALA A 86 -11.42 7.63 2.96
C ALA A 86 -10.38 8.07 4.00
N ILE A 87 -9.15 8.41 3.58
CA ILE A 87 -8.12 9.00 4.47
C ILE A 87 -8.70 10.22 5.19
N TRP A 88 -9.27 11.16 4.43
CA TRP A 88 -9.87 12.38 4.98
C TRP A 88 -11.10 12.09 5.83
N LYS A 89 -12.05 11.29 5.32
CA LYS A 89 -13.34 11.03 5.96
C LYS A 89 -13.21 10.25 7.26
N LEU A 90 -12.30 9.28 7.29
CA LEU A 90 -12.06 8.40 8.43
C LEU A 90 -10.91 8.89 9.34
N LYS A 91 -10.34 10.06 9.01
CA LYS A 91 -9.23 10.69 9.76
C LYS A 91 -8.07 9.73 10.00
N GLN A 92 -7.64 9.03 8.95
CA GLN A 92 -6.55 8.07 9.02
C GLN A 92 -5.21 8.76 8.85
N ASP A 93 -4.19 8.27 9.55
CA ASP A 93 -2.84 8.88 9.53
C ASP A 93 -2.08 8.58 8.23
N GLY A 94 -2.46 7.52 7.52
CA GLY A 94 -1.84 7.13 6.27
C GLY A 94 -2.77 6.36 5.35
N GLY A 95 -2.35 6.21 4.09
CA GLY A 95 -3.08 5.47 3.08
C GLY A 95 -2.18 4.66 2.16
N ALA A 96 -2.63 3.48 1.77
CA ALA A 96 -1.98 2.65 0.76
C ALA A 96 -2.95 2.27 -0.35
N MET A 97 -2.66 2.67 -1.58
CA MET A 97 -3.42 2.25 -2.78
C MET A 97 -2.63 1.18 -3.52
N ILE A 98 -3.12 -0.06 -3.56
CA ILE A 98 -2.52 -1.13 -4.36
C ILE A 98 -3.06 -1.04 -5.78
N THR A 99 -2.24 -0.53 -6.69
CA THR A 99 -2.63 -0.29 -8.08
C THR A 99 -1.42 -0.09 -8.95
N ALA A 100 -1.54 -0.46 -10.23
CA ALA A 100 -0.67 0.06 -11.28
C ALA A 100 -1.26 1.07 -12.25
N SER A 101 -2.30 1.78 -11.82
CA SER A 101 -2.91 2.86 -12.61
C SER A 101 -3.26 2.33 -14.01
N HIS A 102 -2.71 2.94 -15.06
CA HIS A 102 -2.91 2.55 -16.46
C HIS A 102 -1.90 1.52 -16.99
N ASN A 103 -0.93 1.05 -16.18
CA ASN A 103 0.05 0.07 -16.65
C ASN A 103 -0.64 -1.25 -17.04
N PRO A 104 -0.04 -2.02 -17.97
CA PRO A 104 -0.52 -3.35 -18.36
C PRO A 104 -0.78 -4.29 -17.17
N SER A 105 -1.61 -5.32 -17.37
CA SER A 105 -2.12 -6.19 -16.29
C SER A 105 -1.05 -6.95 -15.50
N GLN A 106 0.11 -7.23 -16.12
CA GLN A 106 1.25 -7.87 -15.46
C GLN A 106 1.96 -6.98 -14.42
N TYR A 107 1.68 -5.67 -14.43
CA TYR A 107 2.22 -4.75 -13.43
C TYR A 107 1.30 -4.67 -12.21
N ASN A 108 1.89 -4.43 -11.05
CA ASN A 108 1.20 -3.85 -9.91
C ASN A 108 2.12 -2.84 -9.20
N GLY A 109 1.69 -2.34 -8.05
CA GLY A 109 2.49 -1.46 -7.22
C GLY A 109 1.64 -0.78 -6.17
N CYS A 110 2.21 0.18 -5.45
CA CYS A 110 1.43 0.91 -4.47
C CYS A 110 1.79 2.40 -4.39
N LYS A 111 0.77 3.21 -4.13
CA LYS A 111 0.91 4.62 -3.77
C LYS A 111 0.75 4.73 -2.26
N LEU A 112 1.74 5.29 -1.59
CA LEU A 112 1.74 5.53 -0.16
C LEU A 112 1.50 7.01 0.11
N ASN A 113 0.63 7.31 1.06
CA ASN A 113 0.26 8.68 1.42
C ASN A 113 0.36 8.84 2.94
N LEU A 114 1.01 9.93 3.38
CA LEU A 114 1.16 10.31 4.79
C LEU A 114 0.00 11.22 5.25
N GLY A 115 -1.23 10.74 5.12
CA GLY A 115 -2.39 11.44 5.65
C GLY A 115 -2.59 12.87 5.12
N LEU A 116 -3.09 13.75 5.99
CA LEU A 116 -3.35 15.17 5.70
C LEU A 116 -2.20 16.10 6.16
N GLY A 117 -1.04 15.51 6.51
CA GLY A 117 0.13 16.24 7.03
C GLY A 117 1.11 16.67 5.96
#